data_AF-A0A1D3TDX7-F1
#
_entry.id   AF-A0A1D3TDX7-F1
#
_cell.length_a   1.000
_cell.length_b   1.000
_cell.length_c   1.000
_cell.angle_alpha   90.00
_cell.angle_beta   90.00
_cell.angle_gamma   90.00
#
_symmetry.space_group_name_H-M   'P 1'
#
loop_
_entity.id
_entity.type
_entity.pdbx_description
1 polymer ?
#
loop_
_entity_poly.entity_id
_entity_poly.type
_entity_poly.pdbx_seq_one_letter_code
_entity_poly.pdbx_strand_id
1 'polypeptide(L)'
;MKCSAGCIKTVFPSNVESRRRHYTGEYPYSLFYKRFPGDNVREDVMKLADVEFQATVYFLFIVLLAYMKQRRDKRTKQELFSKISYYNVETTIDYFIQHFGNRFKDKKSKDKCIDRIIRRLNFIVIEGILTKDYCERAQKYFWIEQRVIEEMSVKVFKEKTDDKKRNMCINELAIKSLISKLERGRNIKLSDGMIANTVSTVEDFLLDLLREAEINKPSKESLKKE
;
A
#
# COMPACT_ATOMS: atom_id res chain seq x y z
N MET A 1 18.81 -25.77 4.97
CA MET A 1 19.00 -24.31 4.93
C MET A 1 18.39 -23.69 6.17
N LYS A 2 19.22 -23.17 7.08
CA LYS A 2 18.81 -22.53 8.33
C LYS A 2 18.42 -21.08 8.07
N CYS A 3 17.28 -20.67 8.62
CA CYS A 3 16.82 -19.29 8.62
C CYS A 3 17.79 -18.44 9.44
N SER A 4 18.40 -17.42 8.83
CA SER A 4 19.31 -16.46 9.48
C SER A 4 18.58 -15.29 10.13
N ALA A 5 17.32 -15.49 10.56
CA ALA A 5 16.66 -14.58 11.48
C ALA A 5 16.97 -15.05 12.90
N GLY A 6 17.99 -14.45 13.51
CA GLY A 6 18.19 -14.55 14.94
C GLY A 6 16.88 -14.24 15.66
N CYS A 7 16.42 -15.18 16.49
CA CYS A 7 15.38 -14.96 17.49
C CYS A 7 15.90 -13.93 18.48
N ILE A 8 15.86 -12.66 18.10
CA ILE A 8 15.95 -11.58 19.07
C ILE A 8 14.54 -11.48 19.64
N LYS A 9 14.37 -11.93 20.88
CA LYS A 9 13.29 -11.48 21.77
C LYS A 9 13.47 -9.97 21.99
N THR A 10 13.28 -9.15 20.96
CA THR A 10 13.04 -7.73 21.16
C THR A 10 11.62 -7.64 21.63
N VAL A 11 11.46 -7.38 22.94
CA VAL A 11 10.34 -6.63 23.48
C VAL A 11 9.88 -5.67 22.38
N PHE A 12 8.67 -5.87 21.89
CA PHE A 12 8.05 -4.94 20.96
C PHE A 12 8.24 -3.54 21.55
N PRO A 13 8.72 -2.54 20.80
CA PRO A 13 8.53 -1.18 21.26
C PRO A 13 7.01 -0.99 21.30
N SER A 14 6.48 -0.99 22.52
CA SER A 14 5.12 -0.63 22.91
C SER A 14 4.79 0.83 22.60
N ASN A 15 5.55 1.47 21.72
CA ASN A 15 5.57 2.91 21.57
C ASN A 15 4.84 3.23 20.27
N VAL A 16 3.51 3.11 20.30
CA VAL A 16 2.70 4.19 19.71
C VAL A 16 2.89 5.39 20.64
N GLU A 17 4.06 6.01 20.60
CA GLU A 17 4.27 7.29 21.25
C GLU A 17 3.51 8.31 20.42
N SER A 18 2.33 8.71 20.90
CA SER A 18 1.76 9.97 20.45
C SER A 18 2.75 11.07 20.85
N ARG A 19 3.50 11.61 19.89
CA ARG A 19 4.23 12.86 20.13
C ARG A 19 3.20 13.94 20.46
N ARG A 20 2.99 14.21 21.74
CA ARG A 20 2.56 15.55 22.19
C ARG A 20 3.82 16.38 22.34
N ARG A 21 4.37 16.90 21.23
CA ARG A 21 5.32 18.01 21.28
C ARG A 21 5.07 18.96 20.12
N HIS A 22 5.33 20.23 20.43
CA HIS A 22 4.96 21.44 19.72
C HIS A 22 5.25 21.43 18.22
N TYR A 23 4.36 22.09 17.49
CA TYR A 23 4.41 22.50 16.09
C TYR A 23 5.84 22.62 15.50
N THR A 24 6.27 21.60 14.77
CA THR A 24 7.34 21.68 13.75
C THR A 24 6.99 20.78 12.57
N GLY A 25 5.88 21.06 11.87
CA GLY A 25 5.59 20.53 10.51
C GLY A 25 5.54 19.00 10.28
N GLU A 26 5.77 18.16 11.30
CA GLU A 26 5.78 16.71 11.17
C GLU A 26 4.35 16.13 11.28
N TYR A 27 3.96 15.35 10.27
CA TYR A 27 2.64 14.71 10.22
C TYR A 27 2.52 13.64 11.32
N PRO A 28 1.49 13.69 12.19
CA PRO A 28 1.40 12.81 13.34
C PRO A 28 1.09 11.34 13.00
N TYR A 29 0.77 11.03 11.73
CA TYR A 29 0.38 9.68 11.30
C TYR A 29 1.17 9.27 10.05
N SER A 30 2.34 8.70 10.26
CA SER A 30 3.15 8.02 9.23
C SER A 30 3.14 6.51 9.47
N LEU A 31 3.22 5.71 8.41
CA LEU A 31 3.48 4.28 8.56
C LEU A 31 4.96 4.10 8.94
N PHE A 32 5.23 3.72 10.20
CA PHE A 32 6.57 3.30 10.61
C PHE A 32 6.86 1.91 10.06
N TYR A 33 7.55 1.87 8.92
CA TYR A 33 7.86 0.63 8.21
C TYR A 33 9.38 0.43 8.13
N LYS A 34 9.90 -0.59 8.82
CA LYS A 34 11.26 -1.09 8.57
C LYS A 34 11.23 -1.91 7.29
N ARG A 35 12.11 -1.60 6.33
CA ARG A 35 12.24 -2.31 5.04
C ARG A 35 12.56 -3.79 5.19
N PHE A 36 12.24 -4.57 4.17
CA PHE A 36 12.69 -5.96 4.08
C PHE A 36 14.22 -6.02 4.18
N PRO A 37 14.77 -6.77 5.16
CA PRO A 37 16.22 -6.86 5.34
C PRO A 37 16.83 -7.67 4.18
N GLY A 38 17.60 -6.98 3.35
CA GLY A 38 18.37 -7.54 2.24
C GLY A 38 18.31 -6.64 1.02
N ASP A 39 19.45 -6.39 0.38
CA ASP A 39 19.63 -5.47 -0.77
C ASP A 39 18.98 -5.96 -2.08
N ASN A 40 18.01 -6.88 -1.98
CA ASN A 40 17.38 -7.54 -3.12
C ASN A 40 16.07 -6.89 -3.57
N VAL A 41 15.48 -6.00 -2.76
CA VAL A 41 14.27 -5.27 -3.17
C VAL A 41 14.71 -4.12 -4.06
N ARG A 42 14.18 -4.06 -5.29
CA ARG A 42 14.50 -2.97 -6.21
C ARG A 42 14.02 -1.63 -5.66
N GLU A 43 14.74 -0.58 -5.98
CA GLU A 43 14.46 0.79 -5.53
C GLU A 43 13.08 1.29 -5.98
N ASP A 44 12.67 0.97 -7.22
CA ASP A 44 11.36 1.36 -7.75
C ASP A 44 10.21 0.72 -6.99
N VAL A 45 10.34 -0.55 -6.59
CA VAL A 45 9.38 -1.23 -5.70
C VAL A 45 9.28 -0.49 -4.37
N MET A 46 10.43 -0.19 -3.75
CA MET A 46 10.48 0.49 -2.46
C MET A 46 9.81 1.86 -2.51
N LYS A 47 10.15 2.68 -3.50
CA LYS A 47 9.63 4.04 -3.65
C LYS A 47 8.13 4.06 -3.96
N LEU A 48 7.66 3.18 -4.86
CA LEU A 48 6.24 3.09 -5.21
C LEU A 48 5.40 2.61 -4.02
N ALA A 49 5.89 1.59 -3.30
CA ALA A 49 5.22 1.11 -2.10
C ALA A 49 5.14 2.22 -1.03
N ASP A 50 6.21 3.00 -0.81
CA ASP A 50 6.17 4.10 0.16
C ASP A 50 5.13 5.16 -0.19
N VAL A 51 5.10 5.62 -1.44
CA VAL A 51 4.08 6.59 -1.87
C VAL A 51 2.68 6.03 -1.62
N GLU A 52 2.43 4.78 -2.02
CA GLU A 52 1.12 4.18 -1.94
C GLU A 52 0.63 3.96 -0.50
N PHE A 53 1.49 3.42 0.37
CA PHE A 53 1.12 3.13 1.76
C PHE A 53 1.11 4.38 2.64
N GLN A 54 2.01 5.34 2.42
CA GLN A 54 1.95 6.62 3.15
C GLN A 54 0.72 7.42 2.74
N ALA A 55 0.37 7.45 1.44
CA ALA A 55 -0.88 8.05 0.98
C ALA A 55 -2.10 7.36 1.59
N THR A 56 -2.12 6.04 1.65
CA THR A 56 -3.21 5.27 2.29
C THR A 56 -3.37 5.64 3.76
N VAL A 57 -2.29 5.67 4.53
CA VAL A 57 -2.31 5.99 5.97
C VAL A 57 -2.71 7.43 6.20
N TYR A 58 -2.14 8.37 5.44
CA TYR A 58 -2.51 9.76 5.51
C TYR A 58 -4.01 9.95 5.26
N PHE A 59 -4.54 9.34 4.20
CA PHE A 59 -5.94 9.44 3.86
C PHE A 59 -6.84 8.88 4.98
N LEU A 60 -6.49 7.72 5.52
CA LEU A 60 -7.25 7.09 6.60
C LEU A 60 -7.33 7.98 7.84
N PHE A 61 -6.21 8.55 8.29
CA PHE A 61 -6.16 9.30 9.56
C PHE A 61 -6.54 10.77 9.41
N ILE A 62 -6.06 11.44 8.37
CA ILE A 62 -6.20 12.89 8.20
C ILE A 62 -7.48 13.23 7.46
N VAL A 63 -7.94 12.39 6.53
CA VAL A 63 -9.18 12.64 5.77
C VAL A 63 -10.35 11.96 6.46
N LEU A 64 -10.34 10.63 6.57
CA LEU A 64 -11.52 9.87 7.00
C LEU A 64 -11.77 9.95 8.53
N LEU A 65 -10.76 9.66 9.34
CA LEU A 65 -10.92 9.68 10.80
C LEU A 65 -11.18 11.09 11.33
N ALA A 66 -10.53 12.12 10.76
CA ALA A 66 -10.78 13.51 11.13
C ALA A 66 -12.22 13.93 10.80
N TYR A 67 -12.73 13.53 9.63
CA TYR A 67 -14.12 13.77 9.24
C TYR A 67 -15.11 13.14 10.23
N MET A 68 -14.87 11.88 10.63
CA MET A 68 -15.72 11.20 11.62
C MET A 68 -15.75 11.89 12.98
N LYS A 69 -14.63 12.46 13.44
CA LYS A 69 -14.57 13.17 14.72
C LYS A 69 -15.39 14.47 14.74
N GLN A 70 -15.52 15.12 13.58
CA GLN A 70 -16.27 16.37 13.45
C GLN A 70 -17.79 16.15 13.36
N ARG A 71 -18.24 14.93 13.03
CA ARG A 71 -19.64 14.58 12.84
C ARG A 71 -20.14 13.67 13.96
N ARG A 72 -20.57 14.27 15.08
CA ARG A 72 -21.04 13.53 16.27
C ARG A 72 -22.32 12.71 16.01
N ASP A 73 -23.19 13.14 15.08
CA ASP A 73 -24.57 12.66 15.04
C ASP A 73 -25.03 11.95 13.75
N LYS A 74 -24.20 11.87 12.69
CA LYS A 74 -24.56 11.18 11.43
C LYS A 74 -23.39 10.34 10.92
N ARG A 75 -23.34 9.08 11.35
CA ARG A 75 -22.34 8.09 10.92
C ARG A 75 -22.81 7.34 9.68
N THR A 76 -23.08 8.02 8.57
CA THR A 76 -23.42 7.30 7.34
C THR A 76 -22.15 6.94 6.60
N LYS A 77 -21.88 5.64 6.44
CA LYS A 77 -20.76 5.14 5.61
C LYS A 77 -20.76 5.76 4.20
N GLN A 78 -21.94 6.16 3.71
CA GLN A 78 -22.11 6.87 2.45
C GLN A 78 -21.29 8.17 2.36
N GLU A 79 -21.21 8.97 3.43
CA GLU A 79 -20.36 10.19 3.44
C GLU A 79 -18.87 9.84 3.44
N LEU A 80 -18.47 8.72 4.06
CA LEU A 80 -17.09 8.24 3.98
C LEU A 80 -16.74 7.76 2.58
N PHE A 81 -17.62 7.00 1.93
CA PHE A 81 -17.40 6.56 0.55
C PHE A 81 -17.32 7.72 -0.43
N SER A 82 -18.11 8.78 -0.26
CA SER A 82 -18.00 9.98 -1.11
C SER A 82 -16.69 10.73 -0.92
N LYS A 83 -16.05 10.62 0.25
CA LYS A 83 -14.69 11.12 0.47
C LYS A 83 -13.63 10.28 -0.21
N ILE A 84 -13.81 8.96 -0.27
CA ILE A 84 -12.92 8.02 -0.99
C ILE A 84 -13.21 8.12 -2.51
N SER A 85 -12.93 9.29 -3.08
CA SER A 85 -13.05 9.56 -4.51
C SER A 85 -11.68 9.57 -5.17
N TYR A 86 -11.68 9.28 -6.47
CA TYR A 86 -10.49 9.30 -7.31
C TYR A 86 -9.66 10.59 -7.11
N TYR A 87 -10.31 11.74 -7.27
CA TYR A 87 -9.66 13.06 -7.17
C TYR A 87 -9.01 13.32 -5.81
N ASN A 88 -9.68 12.94 -4.71
CA ASN A 88 -9.13 13.18 -3.37
C ASN A 88 -7.91 12.29 -3.11
N VAL A 89 -7.97 11.04 -3.54
CA VAL A 89 -6.85 10.08 -3.41
C VAL A 89 -5.70 10.51 -4.31
N GLU A 90 -5.97 10.91 -5.55
CA GLU A 90 -4.99 11.46 -6.48
C GLU A 90 -4.23 12.64 -5.87
N THR A 91 -4.96 13.62 -5.32
CA THR A 91 -4.36 14.79 -4.65
C THR A 91 -3.42 14.39 -3.50
N THR A 92 -3.80 13.36 -2.75
CA THR A 92 -2.98 12.83 -1.65
C THR A 92 -1.71 12.16 -2.17
N ILE A 93 -1.81 11.41 -3.27
CA ILE A 93 -0.64 10.80 -3.91
C ILE A 93 0.32 11.86 -4.45
N ASP A 94 -0.20 12.89 -5.12
CA ASP A 94 0.61 13.98 -5.69
C ASP A 94 1.40 14.71 -4.61
N TYR A 95 0.81 14.90 -3.43
CA TYR A 95 1.51 15.40 -2.26
C TYR A 95 2.73 14.53 -1.88
N PHE A 96 2.58 13.19 -1.79
CA PHE A 96 3.69 12.29 -1.42
C PHE A 96 4.72 12.12 -2.54
N ILE A 97 4.31 12.17 -3.81
CA ILE A 97 5.23 12.18 -4.96
C ILE A 97 6.19 13.36 -4.86
N GLN A 98 5.66 14.56 -4.59
CA GLN A 98 6.47 15.77 -4.45
C GLN A 98 7.44 15.66 -3.27
N HIS A 99 7.00 15.11 -2.14
CA HIS A 99 7.83 14.98 -0.94
C HIS A 99 8.91 13.89 -1.05
N PHE A 100 8.64 12.79 -1.76
CA PHE A 100 9.59 11.69 -1.91
C PHE A 100 10.44 11.76 -3.18
N GLY A 101 10.21 12.76 -4.05
CA GLY A 101 10.92 12.89 -5.32
C GLY A 101 10.71 11.68 -6.25
N ASN A 102 9.54 11.04 -6.16
CA ASN A 102 9.22 9.85 -6.94
C ASN A 102 8.41 10.21 -8.19
N ARG A 103 8.26 9.29 -9.16
CA ARG A 103 7.37 9.44 -10.31
C ARG A 103 6.76 8.11 -10.71
N PHE A 104 5.52 8.13 -11.16
CA PHE A 104 4.94 6.96 -11.83
C PHE A 104 5.52 6.80 -13.23
N LYS A 105 5.52 5.56 -13.70
CA LYS A 105 5.95 5.16 -15.04
C LYS A 105 5.12 5.85 -16.14
N ASP A 106 3.82 5.96 -15.91
CA ASP A 106 2.84 6.69 -16.73
C ASP A 106 1.54 6.88 -15.93
N LYS A 107 0.53 7.45 -16.60
CA LYS A 107 -0.80 7.67 -16.02
C LYS A 107 -1.45 6.36 -15.55
N LYS A 108 -1.39 5.29 -16.34
CA LYS A 108 -1.99 4.00 -15.97
C LYS A 108 -1.43 3.41 -14.68
N SER A 109 -0.14 3.57 -14.42
CA SER A 109 0.45 3.19 -13.13
C SER A 109 -0.07 4.05 -11.96
N LYS A 110 -0.30 5.34 -12.19
CA LYS A 110 -0.92 6.24 -11.19
C LYS A 110 -2.36 5.82 -10.91
N ASP A 111 -3.15 5.61 -11.96
CA ASP A 111 -4.56 5.23 -11.88
C ASP A 111 -4.72 3.91 -11.09
N LYS A 112 -3.87 2.90 -11.37
CA LYS A 112 -3.86 1.65 -10.60
C LYS A 112 -3.45 1.82 -9.14
N CYS A 113 -2.52 2.72 -8.84
CA CYS A 113 -2.17 3.05 -7.46
C CYS A 113 -3.37 3.65 -6.72
N ILE A 114 -4.09 4.58 -7.37
CA ILE A 114 -5.32 5.16 -6.84
C ILE A 114 -6.37 4.06 -6.59
N ASP A 115 -6.59 3.16 -7.53
CA ASP A 115 -7.55 2.05 -7.38
C ASP A 115 -7.23 1.15 -6.19
N ARG A 116 -5.96 0.78 -5.99
CA ARG A 116 -5.54 -0.03 -4.84
C ARG A 116 -5.74 0.71 -3.51
N ILE A 117 -5.44 2.01 -3.45
CA ILE A 117 -5.69 2.83 -2.25
C ILE A 117 -7.19 2.91 -1.96
N ILE A 118 -8.01 3.19 -2.97
CA ILE A 118 -9.48 3.23 -2.84
C ILE A 118 -10.01 1.88 -2.34
N ARG A 119 -9.52 0.76 -2.91
CA ARG A 119 -9.93 -0.59 -2.51
C ARG A 119 -9.61 -0.85 -1.03
N ARG A 120 -8.40 -0.52 -0.58
CA ARG A 120 -8.01 -0.61 0.85
C ARG A 120 -8.92 0.23 1.74
N LEU A 121 -9.13 1.50 1.40
CA LEU A 121 -9.91 2.42 2.23
C LEU A 121 -11.38 2.00 2.29
N ASN A 122 -11.97 1.60 1.17
CA ASN A 122 -13.34 1.10 1.11
C ASN A 122 -13.50 -0.14 1.99
N PHE A 123 -12.56 -1.09 1.90
CA PHE A 123 -12.58 -2.28 2.73
C PHE A 123 -12.57 -1.93 4.23
N ILE A 124 -11.68 -1.02 4.66
CA ILE A 124 -11.64 -0.56 6.06
C ILE A 124 -12.96 0.10 6.50
N VAL A 125 -13.60 0.90 5.64
CA VAL A 125 -14.91 1.51 5.94
C VAL A 125 -16.05 0.49 5.96
N ILE A 126 -16.00 -0.54 5.12
CA ILE A 126 -16.99 -1.63 5.09
C ILE A 126 -16.92 -2.44 6.37
N GLU A 127 -15.73 -2.87 6.79
CA GLU A 127 -15.53 -3.81 7.89
C GLU A 127 -15.76 -3.21 9.28
N GLY A 128 -15.64 -1.89 9.45
CA GLY A 128 -15.62 -1.32 10.80
C GLY A 128 -16.13 0.10 10.93
N ILE A 129 -16.11 0.56 12.18
CA ILE A 129 -16.34 1.95 12.54
C ILE A 129 -14.97 2.59 12.71
N LEU A 130 -14.72 3.71 12.01
CA LEU A 130 -13.45 4.43 12.07
C LEU A 130 -13.26 5.08 13.44
N THR A 131 -12.65 4.32 14.36
CA THR A 131 -12.06 4.84 15.59
C THR A 131 -10.55 4.94 15.43
N LYS A 132 -9.89 5.69 16.33
CA LYS A 132 -8.42 5.77 16.33
C LYS A 132 -7.80 4.36 16.44
N ASP A 133 -8.24 3.58 17.42
CA ASP A 133 -7.74 2.22 17.66
C ASP A 133 -7.98 1.29 16.46
N TYR A 134 -9.12 1.44 15.77
CA TYR A 134 -9.39 0.66 14.57
C TYR A 134 -8.46 1.05 13.41
N CYS A 135 -8.20 2.34 13.21
CA CYS A 135 -7.26 2.81 12.19
C CYS A 135 -5.81 2.38 12.50
N GLU A 136 -5.40 2.37 13.76
CA GLU A 136 -4.09 1.86 14.19
C GLU A 136 -3.97 0.34 13.97
N ARG A 137 -5.06 -0.42 14.15
CA ARG A 137 -5.11 -1.82 13.74
C ARG A 137 -5.01 -1.98 12.23
N ALA A 138 -5.66 -1.12 11.44
CA ALA A 138 -5.56 -1.14 9.99
C ALA A 138 -4.14 -0.89 9.47
N GLN A 139 -3.33 -0.08 10.17
CA GLN A 139 -1.90 0.07 9.83
C GLN A 139 -1.11 -1.23 9.93
N LYS A 140 -1.46 -2.13 10.86
CA LYS A 140 -0.83 -3.45 10.96
C LYS A 140 -1.14 -4.31 9.74
N TYR A 141 -2.36 -4.19 9.22
CA TYR A 141 -2.78 -4.81 7.96
C TYR A 141 -1.97 -4.25 6.78
N PHE A 142 -1.88 -2.92 6.64
CA PHE A 142 -1.09 -2.26 5.60
C PHE A 142 0.39 -2.66 5.65
N TRP A 143 0.95 -2.80 6.86
CA TRP A 143 2.32 -3.26 7.05
C TRP A 143 2.53 -4.68 6.47
N ILE A 144 1.59 -5.60 6.72
CA ILE A 144 1.67 -6.97 6.19
C ILE A 144 1.65 -6.92 4.66
N GLU A 145 0.71 -6.17 4.08
CA GLU A 145 0.58 -6.04 2.63
C GLU A 145 1.85 -5.47 1.99
N GLN A 146 2.41 -4.37 2.54
CA GLN A 146 3.66 -3.78 2.07
C GLN A 146 4.83 -4.78 2.15
N ARG A 147 4.92 -5.56 3.23
CA ARG A 147 5.95 -6.59 3.39
C ARG A 147 5.81 -7.71 2.37
N VAL A 148 4.59 -8.16 2.11
CA VAL A 148 4.31 -9.18 1.10
C VAL A 148 4.69 -8.69 -0.29
N ILE A 149 4.40 -7.43 -0.63
CA ILE A 149 4.83 -6.81 -1.90
C ILE A 149 6.35 -6.86 -2.03
N GLU A 150 7.09 -6.43 -1.01
CA GLU A 150 8.56 -6.44 -1.05
C GLU A 150 9.10 -7.88 -1.22
N GLU A 151 8.63 -8.83 -0.42
CA GLU A 151 9.10 -10.21 -0.48
C GLU A 151 8.73 -10.93 -1.79
N MET A 152 7.52 -10.71 -2.29
CA MET A 152 7.08 -11.28 -3.57
C MET A 152 7.80 -10.64 -4.74
N SER A 153 8.10 -9.35 -4.70
CA SER A 153 8.86 -8.69 -5.76
C SER A 153 10.23 -9.34 -5.97
N VAL A 154 10.92 -9.71 -4.87
CA VAL A 154 12.20 -10.43 -4.94
C VAL A 154 12.04 -11.78 -5.64
N LYS A 155 10.94 -12.51 -5.39
CA LYS A 155 10.68 -13.79 -6.08
C LYS A 155 10.38 -13.56 -7.56
N VAL A 156 9.54 -12.57 -7.87
CA VAL A 156 9.20 -12.21 -9.26
C VAL A 156 10.47 -11.87 -10.04
N PHE A 157 11.32 -10.99 -9.54
CA PHE A 157 12.51 -10.55 -10.28
C PHE A 157 13.66 -11.57 -10.31
N LYS A 158 13.57 -12.67 -9.55
CA LYS A 158 14.47 -13.82 -9.70
C LYS A 158 14.10 -14.72 -10.88
N GLU A 159 12.86 -14.64 -11.38
CA GLU A 159 12.42 -15.44 -12.53
C GLU A 159 13.05 -14.93 -13.83
N LYS A 160 13.50 -15.88 -14.67
CA LYS A 160 14.29 -15.57 -15.87
C LYS A 160 13.45 -15.08 -17.06
N THR A 161 12.22 -15.54 -17.18
CA THR A 161 11.35 -15.26 -18.34
C THR A 161 10.12 -14.46 -17.91
N ASP A 162 9.60 -13.63 -18.80
CA ASP A 162 8.48 -12.74 -18.47
C ASP A 162 7.19 -13.52 -18.13
N ASP A 163 6.95 -14.67 -18.76
CA ASP A 163 5.84 -15.57 -18.39
C ASP A 163 5.99 -16.09 -16.96
N LYS A 164 7.20 -16.48 -16.57
CA LYS A 164 7.46 -16.94 -15.19
C LYS A 164 7.32 -15.80 -14.19
N LYS A 165 7.78 -14.59 -14.53
CA LYS A 165 7.57 -13.40 -13.70
C LYS A 165 6.07 -13.12 -13.51
N ARG A 166 5.29 -13.12 -14.59
CA ARG A 166 3.83 -12.91 -14.55
C ARG A 166 3.13 -13.98 -13.72
N ASN A 167 3.47 -15.26 -13.91
CA ASN A 167 2.93 -16.37 -13.11
C ASN A 167 3.29 -16.24 -11.63
N MET A 168 4.49 -15.73 -11.31
CA MET A 168 4.90 -15.48 -9.94
C MET A 168 4.13 -14.30 -9.30
N CYS A 169 3.77 -13.27 -10.09
CA CYS A 169 2.94 -12.16 -9.60
C CYS A 169 1.57 -12.63 -9.10
N ILE A 170 0.97 -13.62 -9.78
CA ILE A 170 -0.37 -14.18 -9.46
C ILE A 170 -0.30 -15.49 -8.66
N ASN A 171 0.84 -15.76 -8.01
CA ASN A 171 1.00 -16.98 -7.21
C ASN A 171 0.32 -16.83 -5.85
N GLU A 172 -1.00 -16.98 -5.84
CA GLU A 172 -1.85 -16.86 -4.66
C GLU A 172 -1.38 -17.74 -3.49
N LEU A 173 -0.93 -18.96 -3.76
CA LEU A 173 -0.40 -19.88 -2.74
C LEU A 173 0.85 -19.30 -2.07
N ALA A 174 1.77 -18.76 -2.86
CA ALA A 174 2.98 -18.12 -2.32
C ALA A 174 2.65 -16.87 -1.51
N ILE A 175 1.69 -16.06 -1.97
CA ILE A 175 1.22 -14.85 -1.28
C ILE A 175 0.55 -15.22 0.05
N LYS A 176 -0.43 -16.13 0.07
CA LYS A 176 -1.10 -16.60 1.28
C LYS A 176 -0.12 -17.25 2.27
N SER A 177 0.86 -17.99 1.77
CA SER A 177 1.92 -18.57 2.60
C SER A 177 2.75 -17.50 3.31
N LEU A 178 3.09 -16.40 2.62
CA LEU A 178 3.78 -15.27 3.23
C LEU A 178 2.91 -14.55 4.26
N ILE A 179 1.64 -14.27 3.93
CA ILE A 179 0.69 -13.66 4.87
C ILE A 179 0.62 -14.49 6.15
N SER A 180 0.41 -15.80 6.06
CA SER A 180 0.33 -16.70 7.22
C SER A 180 1.61 -16.72 8.07
N LYS A 181 2.79 -16.58 7.44
CA LYS A 181 4.07 -16.46 8.16
C LYS A 181 4.16 -15.14 8.92
N LEU A 182 3.74 -14.03 8.29
CA LEU A 182 3.78 -12.70 8.87
C LEU A 182 2.76 -12.53 10.00
N GLU A 183 1.55 -13.08 9.84
CA GLU A 183 0.51 -13.16 10.88
C GLU A 183 1.08 -13.79 12.16
N ARG A 184 1.68 -14.99 12.03
CA ARG A 184 2.30 -15.71 13.16
C ARG A 184 3.47 -14.95 13.78
N GLY A 185 4.37 -14.42 12.94
CA GLY A 185 5.56 -13.72 13.41
C GLY A 185 5.27 -12.41 14.16
N ARG A 186 4.08 -11.83 13.97
CA ARG A 186 3.69 -10.55 14.59
C ARG A 186 2.46 -10.61 15.49
N ASN A 187 1.91 -11.80 15.71
CA ASN A 187 0.66 -11.98 16.46
C ASN A 187 -0.46 -11.07 15.94
N ILE A 188 -0.59 -11.00 14.61
CA ILE A 188 -1.67 -10.28 13.91
C ILE A 188 -2.53 -11.35 13.25
N LYS A 189 -3.85 -11.22 13.37
CA LYS A 189 -4.80 -12.05 12.63
C LYS A 189 -5.62 -11.19 11.69
N LEU A 190 -5.49 -11.46 10.40
CA LEU A 190 -6.31 -10.87 9.35
C LEU A 190 -7.60 -11.70 9.18
N SER A 191 -8.70 -11.03 8.83
CA SER A 191 -9.92 -11.72 8.41
C SER A 191 -9.73 -12.31 7.00
N ASP A 192 -10.56 -13.27 6.62
CA ASP A 192 -10.50 -13.87 5.28
C ASP A 192 -10.71 -12.82 4.18
N GLY A 193 -11.58 -11.84 4.42
CA GLY A 193 -11.76 -10.69 3.53
C GLY A 193 -10.49 -9.83 3.40
N MET A 194 -9.78 -9.58 4.50
CA MET A 194 -8.48 -8.87 4.47
C MET A 194 -7.44 -9.66 3.69
N ILE A 195 -7.40 -10.98 3.86
CA ILE A 195 -6.47 -11.86 3.13
C ILE A 195 -6.77 -11.81 1.63
N ALA A 196 -8.04 -11.97 1.23
CA ALA A 196 -8.45 -11.90 -0.17
C ALA A 196 -8.12 -10.53 -0.79
N ASN A 197 -8.38 -9.44 -0.07
CA ASN A 197 -8.02 -8.10 -0.52
C ASN A 197 -6.50 -7.91 -0.64
N THR A 198 -5.71 -8.43 0.32
CA THR A 198 -4.24 -8.41 0.29
C THR A 198 -3.72 -9.15 -0.94
N VAL A 199 -4.25 -10.34 -1.21
CA VAL A 199 -3.84 -11.14 -2.37
C VAL A 199 -4.07 -10.34 -3.65
N SER A 200 -5.29 -9.88 -3.87
CA SER A 200 -5.65 -9.14 -5.08
C SER A 200 -4.83 -7.85 -5.27
N THR A 201 -4.59 -7.09 -4.20
CA THR A 201 -3.80 -5.84 -4.27
C THR A 201 -2.32 -6.09 -4.50
N VAL A 202 -1.74 -7.15 -3.93
CA VAL A 202 -0.36 -7.59 -4.18
C VAL A 202 -0.20 -8.00 -5.64
N GLU A 203 -1.12 -8.81 -6.17
CA GLU A 203 -1.08 -9.27 -7.57
C GLU A 203 -1.12 -8.08 -8.53
N ASP A 204 -2.08 -7.16 -8.34
CA ASP A 204 -2.24 -5.95 -9.13
C ASP A 204 -0.98 -5.06 -9.10
N PHE A 205 -0.36 -4.92 -7.92
CA PHE A 205 0.88 -4.16 -7.76
C PHE A 205 2.03 -4.79 -8.53
N LEU A 206 2.26 -6.09 -8.34
CA LEU A 206 3.38 -6.80 -8.98
C LEU A 206 3.22 -6.86 -10.50
N LEU A 207 2.00 -7.05 -11.01
CA LEU A 207 1.73 -7.00 -12.45
C LEU A 207 1.99 -5.61 -13.05
N ASP A 208 1.71 -4.54 -12.31
CA ASP A 208 1.98 -3.19 -12.78
C ASP A 208 3.48 -2.86 -12.84
N LEU A 209 4.28 -3.43 -11.93
CA LEU A 209 5.73 -3.32 -11.99
C LEU A 209 6.30 -3.90 -13.29
N LEU A 210 5.78 -5.05 -13.74
CA LEU A 210 6.23 -5.74 -14.96
C LEU A 210 5.76 -5.07 -16.26
N ARG A 211 4.81 -4.15 -16.19
CA ARG A 211 4.23 -3.51 -17.37
C ARG A 211 5.22 -2.57 -18.04
N GLU A 212 5.24 -2.51 -19.37
CA GLU A 212 5.95 -1.46 -20.09
C GLU A 212 5.23 -0.11 -19.97
N ALA A 213 5.96 1.00 -20.04
CA ALA A 213 5.37 2.33 -20.07
C ALA A 213 4.50 2.48 -21.32
N GLU A 214 3.35 3.15 -21.20
CA GLU A 214 2.57 3.55 -22.36
C GLU A 214 3.36 4.62 -23.12
N ILE A 215 4.05 4.22 -24.18
CA ILE A 215 4.62 5.15 -25.14
C ILE A 215 3.44 5.74 -25.89
N ASN A 216 3.20 7.05 -25.72
CA ASN A 216 2.34 7.83 -26.61
C ASN A 216 2.94 7.74 -28.03
N LYS A 217 2.58 6.70 -28.79
CA LYS A 217 2.92 6.64 -30.21
C LYS A 217 2.22 7.86 -30.85
N PRO A 218 2.95 8.77 -31.52
CA PRO A 218 2.29 9.79 -32.33
C PRO A 218 1.39 9.06 -33.34
N SER A 219 0.13 9.49 -33.43
CA SER A 219 -0.81 8.89 -34.36
C SER A 219 -0.24 9.01 -35.77
N LYS A 220 -0.25 7.91 -36.53
CA LYS A 220 0.19 7.86 -37.93
C LYS A 220 -0.69 8.71 -38.88
N GLU A 221 -1.63 9.50 -38.37
CA GLU A 221 -2.56 10.30 -39.16
C GLU A 221 -2.00 11.67 -39.60
N SER A 222 -0.79 12.04 -39.16
CA SER A 222 -0.15 13.31 -39.57
C SER A 222 0.77 13.20 -40.80
N LEU A 223 0.90 12.03 -41.43
CA LEU A 223 1.82 11.80 -42.58
C LEU A 223 1.12 11.52 -43.92
N LYS A 224 -0.10 12.05 -44.12
CA LYS A 224 -0.75 12.06 -45.45
C LYS A 224 -1.36 13.42 -45.76
N LYS A 225 -0.52 14.45 -45.89
CA LYS A 225 -0.80 15.64 -46.71
C LYS A 225 0.53 16.23 -47.18
N GLU A 226 1.05 15.69 -48.28
CA GLU A 226 1.79 16.43 -49.31
C GLU A 226 1.26 15.95 -50.66
#